data_AF-A0A378AGS3-F1
#
_entry.id   AF-A0A378AGS3-F1
#
_cell.length_a   1.000
_cell.length_b   1.000
_cell.length_c   1.000
_cell.angle_alpha   90.00
_cell.angle_beta   90.00
_cell.angle_gamma   90.00
#
_symmetry.space_group_name_H-M   'P 1'
#
loop_
_entity.id
_entity.type
_entity.pdbx_description
1 polymer ?
#
loop_
_entity_poly.entity_id
_entity_poly.type
_entity_poly.pdbx_seq_one_letter_code
_entity_poly.pdbx_strand_id
1 'polypeptide(L)'
;MTGAPVPEGCDAVVMQEETEQTEAGVRFIAPVKAGQHIRRRGEDIAHGAVVFPAGTPLTVAELPVLASLGIAEVEVVRKVRVAVFSTGDELQLPGQPLGDGQIYDTNRLAVHLMLQQLGYEVINLGIIPDDPAKLRDAFIDADQQADVVISSGGVSVGEADYTKTILEELGEIGFWKLAIKPGKPFAFGKLSSSWFCGLPGNPVSATVTFCQLVATPAGETLGQARPASGAPPAGPRRHAPEKVAWPPRFSARYSAAHPDGELVVNTTGHQGSHIFSSFSLGNCFIVLDVSAAMLKQANGSRSNPSVTCLGGCNDR
;
A
#
# COMPACT_ATOMS: atom_id res chain seq x y z
N MET A 1 -37.11 21.22 16.77
CA MET A 1 -35.79 20.60 17.03
C MET A 1 -35.06 20.42 15.73
N THR A 2 -33.72 20.48 15.72
CA THR A 2 -32.89 20.28 14.52
C THR A 2 -33.22 18.96 13.83
N GLY A 3 -33.37 18.99 12.50
CA GLY A 3 -33.71 17.82 11.68
C GLY A 3 -35.21 17.53 11.52
N ALA A 4 -36.08 18.22 12.25
CA ALA A 4 -37.53 18.09 12.06
C ALA A 4 -37.99 18.77 10.75
N PRO A 5 -39.01 18.23 10.06
CA PRO A 5 -39.66 18.93 8.94
C PRO A 5 -40.21 20.29 9.38
N VAL A 6 -39.99 21.32 8.58
CA VAL A 6 -40.62 22.63 8.82
C VAL A 6 -42.11 22.58 8.46
N PRO A 7 -43.00 23.28 9.19
CA PRO A 7 -44.42 23.38 8.85
C PRO A 7 -44.65 24.03 7.48
N GLU A 8 -45.80 23.77 6.87
CA GLU A 8 -46.21 24.47 5.65
C GLU A 8 -46.26 25.99 5.88
N GLY A 9 -45.68 26.75 4.94
CA GLY A 9 -45.59 28.22 5.03
C GLY A 9 -44.47 28.76 5.94
N CYS A 10 -43.72 27.91 6.65
CA CYS A 10 -42.55 28.35 7.43
C CYS A 10 -41.45 28.90 6.51
N ASP A 11 -41.01 30.14 6.77
CA ASP A 11 -40.01 30.85 5.96
C ASP A 11 -38.69 31.11 6.71
N ALA A 12 -38.63 30.89 8.03
CA ALA A 12 -37.41 30.97 8.83
C ALA A 12 -37.51 30.09 10.09
N VAL A 13 -36.35 29.62 10.58
CA VAL A 13 -36.22 29.01 11.91
C VAL A 13 -35.30 29.89 12.76
N VAL A 14 -35.65 30.14 14.02
CA VAL A 14 -34.82 30.93 14.95
C VAL A 14 -34.24 30.01 16.01
N MET A 15 -32.96 30.14 16.29
CA MET A 15 -32.28 29.39 17.36
C MET A 15 -32.84 29.80 18.73
N GLN A 16 -32.97 28.87 19.68
CA GLN A 16 -33.58 29.16 20.98
C GLN A 16 -32.81 30.26 21.73
N GLU A 17 -31.49 30.31 21.53
CA GLU A 17 -30.56 31.30 22.06
C GLU A 17 -30.88 32.74 21.60
N GLU A 18 -31.62 32.90 20.49
CA GLU A 18 -32.09 34.18 19.97
C GLU A 18 -33.58 34.43 20.29
N THR A 19 -34.09 33.73 21.29
CA THR A 19 -35.48 33.88 21.76
C THR A 19 -35.54 34.04 23.28
N GLU A 20 -36.59 34.71 23.74
CA GLU A 20 -36.93 34.86 25.16
C GLU A 20 -38.34 34.30 25.38
N GLN A 21 -38.49 33.37 26.32
CA GLN A 21 -39.81 32.85 26.69
C GLN A 21 -40.49 33.80 27.69
N THR A 22 -41.69 34.23 27.36
CA THR A 22 -42.51 35.14 28.18
C THR A 22 -43.85 34.49 28.50
N GLU A 23 -44.61 35.07 29.44
CA GLU A 23 -45.96 34.59 29.78
C GLU A 23 -46.94 34.65 28.59
N ALA A 24 -46.73 35.57 27.65
CA ALA A 24 -47.58 35.76 26.47
C ALA A 24 -47.13 34.93 25.24
N GLY A 25 -46.00 34.21 25.33
CA GLY A 25 -45.42 33.45 24.23
C GLY A 25 -43.92 33.68 24.05
N VAL A 26 -43.39 33.35 22.87
CA VAL A 26 -41.96 33.48 22.57
C VAL A 26 -41.68 34.81 21.88
N ARG A 27 -40.72 35.58 22.42
CA ARG A 27 -40.21 36.81 21.82
C ARG A 27 -38.93 36.52 21.05
N PHE A 28 -38.83 37.01 19.82
CA PHE A 28 -37.59 36.99 19.04
C PHE A 28 -36.76 38.23 19.37
N ILE A 29 -35.48 38.05 19.72
CA ILE A 29 -34.59 39.14 20.17
C ILE A 29 -33.50 39.50 19.15
N ALA A 30 -33.48 38.84 17.99
CA ALA A 30 -32.58 39.12 16.87
C ALA A 30 -33.36 39.29 15.55
N PRO A 31 -32.82 40.02 14.54
CA PRO A 31 -33.42 40.11 13.21
C PRO A 31 -33.48 38.74 12.51
N VAL A 32 -34.64 38.40 11.93
CA VAL A 32 -34.87 37.14 11.22
C VAL A 32 -34.79 37.36 9.70
N LYS A 33 -33.97 36.57 9.01
CA LYS A 33 -33.87 36.57 7.55
C LYS A 33 -34.68 35.42 6.94
N ALA A 34 -35.32 35.70 5.81
CA ALA A 34 -35.99 34.66 5.03
C ALA A 34 -35.02 33.53 4.65
N GLY A 35 -35.42 32.29 4.89
CA GLY A 35 -34.69 31.06 4.64
C GLY A 35 -33.67 30.68 5.71
N GLN A 36 -33.44 31.49 6.74
CA GLN A 36 -32.41 31.18 7.73
C GLN A 36 -32.70 29.86 8.46
N HIS A 37 -31.65 29.06 8.66
CA HIS A 37 -31.69 27.78 9.35
C HIS A 37 -32.68 26.73 8.78
N ILE A 38 -33.20 26.96 7.57
CA ILE A 38 -34.00 25.96 6.84
C ILE A 38 -33.08 25.23 5.86
N ARG A 39 -32.92 23.92 6.09
CA ARG A 39 -32.28 23.01 5.15
C ARG A 39 -33.29 22.60 4.07
N ARG A 40 -33.00 22.91 2.81
CA ARG A 40 -33.89 22.67 1.66
C ARG A 40 -33.76 21.21 1.19
N ARG A 41 -34.87 20.68 0.67
CA ARG A 41 -34.89 19.33 0.09
C ARG A 41 -33.86 19.23 -1.05
N GLY A 42 -32.94 18.27 -0.92
CA GLY A 42 -31.93 18.00 -1.94
C GLY A 42 -30.78 19.00 -1.98
N GLU A 43 -30.59 19.84 -0.95
CA GLU A 43 -29.47 20.79 -0.91
C GLU A 43 -28.09 20.14 -0.78
N ASP A 44 -28.05 18.93 -0.21
CA ASP A 44 -26.83 18.13 -0.07
C ASP A 44 -26.69 17.15 -1.25
N ILE A 45 -27.68 16.29 -1.44
CA ILE A 45 -27.74 15.34 -2.56
C ILE A 45 -29.09 15.47 -3.27
N ALA A 46 -29.05 15.89 -4.54
CA ALA A 46 -30.24 15.99 -5.38
C ALA A 46 -30.68 14.61 -5.89
N HIS A 47 -32.00 14.42 -6.02
CA HIS A 47 -32.53 13.18 -6.59
C HIS A 47 -32.02 12.96 -8.02
N GLY A 48 -31.53 11.76 -8.30
CA GLY A 48 -30.98 11.38 -9.60
C GLY A 48 -29.53 11.82 -9.85
N ALA A 49 -28.88 12.50 -8.90
CA ALA A 49 -27.46 12.81 -9.00
C ALA A 49 -26.60 11.56 -8.79
N VAL A 50 -25.44 11.52 -9.44
CA VAL A 50 -24.41 10.52 -9.16
C VAL A 50 -23.72 10.91 -7.86
N VAL A 51 -23.86 10.07 -6.82
CA VAL A 51 -23.25 10.30 -5.52
C VAL A 51 -21.78 9.89 -5.52
N PHE A 52 -21.49 8.69 -6.02
CA PHE A 52 -20.13 8.19 -6.20
C PHE A 52 -19.99 7.58 -7.61
N PRO A 53 -18.95 7.95 -8.38
CA PRO A 53 -18.67 7.32 -9.66
C PRO A 53 -18.15 5.87 -9.50
N ALA A 54 -18.25 5.08 -10.58
CA ALA A 54 -17.60 3.78 -10.62
C ALA A 54 -16.07 3.91 -10.43
N GLY A 55 -15.49 3.00 -9.65
CA GLY A 55 -14.07 3.06 -9.27
C GLY A 55 -13.80 3.81 -7.96
N THR A 56 -14.81 4.39 -7.31
CA THR A 56 -14.65 4.97 -5.96
C THR A 56 -14.33 3.87 -4.94
N PRO A 57 -13.21 3.97 -4.21
CA PRO A 57 -12.95 3.10 -3.06
C PRO A 57 -14.00 3.35 -1.97
N LEU A 58 -14.65 2.29 -1.50
CA LEU A 58 -15.67 2.40 -0.45
C LEU A 58 -15.03 2.28 0.93
N THR A 59 -15.06 3.37 1.70
CA THR A 59 -14.53 3.45 3.07
C THR A 59 -15.63 3.84 4.06
N VAL A 60 -15.24 4.15 5.30
CA VAL A 60 -16.15 4.70 6.31
C VAL A 60 -16.75 6.05 5.91
N ALA A 61 -16.14 6.77 4.96
CA ALA A 61 -16.68 8.03 4.46
C ALA A 61 -17.85 7.81 3.47
N GLU A 62 -17.76 6.79 2.60
CA GLU A 62 -18.74 6.56 1.53
C GLU A 62 -19.89 5.66 1.97
N LEU A 63 -19.61 4.59 2.71
CA LEU A 63 -20.61 3.57 3.06
C LEU A 63 -21.82 4.12 3.83
N PRO A 64 -21.67 5.02 4.83
CA PRO A 64 -22.82 5.62 5.52
C PRO A 64 -23.67 6.52 4.62
N VAL A 65 -23.06 7.16 3.61
CA VAL A 65 -23.81 7.96 2.64
C VAL A 65 -24.69 7.07 1.78
N LEU A 66 -24.19 5.91 1.33
CA LEU A 66 -25.01 4.92 0.60
C LEU A 66 -26.17 4.40 1.47
N ALA A 67 -25.89 4.09 2.74
CA ALA A 67 -26.90 3.63 3.69
C ALA A 67 -27.98 4.69 3.96
N SER A 68 -27.61 5.98 4.03
CA SER A 68 -28.57 7.07 4.25
C SER A 68 -29.55 7.25 3.09
N LEU A 69 -29.18 6.78 1.90
CA LEU A 69 -30.03 6.73 0.70
C LEU A 69 -30.89 5.47 0.63
N GLY A 70 -30.82 4.58 1.64
CA GLY A 70 -31.56 3.33 1.68
C GLY A 70 -30.99 2.22 0.79
N ILE A 71 -29.74 2.35 0.33
CA ILE A 71 -29.08 1.36 -0.51
C ILE A 71 -28.42 0.30 0.40
N ALA A 72 -28.92 -0.93 0.33
CA ALA A 72 -28.44 -2.04 1.15
C ALA A 72 -27.21 -2.75 0.56
N GLU A 73 -27.14 -2.84 -0.77
CA GLU A 73 -26.10 -3.56 -1.51
C GLU A 73 -25.66 -2.72 -2.71
N VAL A 74 -24.39 -2.87 -3.09
CA VAL A 74 -23.79 -2.21 -4.25
C VAL A 74 -22.96 -3.20 -5.05
N GLU A 75 -22.94 -3.01 -6.37
CA GLU A 75 -22.06 -3.77 -7.25
C GLU A 75 -20.62 -3.28 -7.09
N VAL A 76 -19.70 -4.22 -6.86
CA VAL A 76 -18.27 -3.94 -6.71
C VAL A 76 -17.45 -4.85 -7.62
N VAL A 77 -16.24 -4.38 -7.97
CA VAL A 77 -15.27 -5.23 -8.66
C VAL A 77 -14.84 -6.35 -7.71
N ARG A 78 -14.78 -7.59 -8.22
CA ARG A 78 -14.27 -8.72 -7.43
C ARG A 78 -12.85 -8.47 -6.95
N LYS A 79 -12.46 -9.19 -5.89
CA LYS A 79 -11.06 -9.19 -5.45
C LYS A 79 -10.15 -9.74 -6.55
N VAL A 80 -8.94 -9.17 -6.60
CA VAL A 80 -7.84 -9.65 -7.44
C VAL A 80 -7.33 -10.94 -6.83
N ARG A 81 -7.18 -11.97 -7.66
CA ARG A 81 -6.69 -13.29 -7.25
C ARG A 81 -5.19 -13.34 -7.49
N VAL A 82 -4.42 -13.65 -6.45
CA VAL A 82 -2.96 -13.67 -6.52
C VAL A 82 -2.45 -15.03 -6.06
N ALA A 83 -1.88 -15.78 -6.98
CA ALA A 83 -1.17 -17.02 -6.66
C ALA A 83 0.23 -16.70 -6.14
N VAL A 84 0.64 -17.34 -5.05
CA VAL A 84 1.98 -17.16 -4.46
C VAL A 84 2.60 -18.50 -4.13
N PHE A 85 3.87 -18.66 -4.51
CA PHE A 85 4.67 -19.82 -4.16
C PHE A 85 6.15 -19.45 -4.00
N SER A 86 6.91 -20.37 -3.43
CA SER A 86 8.37 -20.34 -3.35
C SER A 86 8.94 -21.62 -3.94
N THR A 87 10.22 -21.62 -4.31
CA THR A 87 10.96 -22.81 -4.75
C THR A 87 12.37 -22.75 -4.19
N GLY A 88 12.97 -23.92 -3.96
CA GLY A 88 14.32 -24.08 -3.44
C GLY A 88 14.41 -25.22 -2.42
N ASP A 89 15.35 -26.14 -2.63
CA ASP A 89 15.60 -27.28 -1.73
C ASP A 89 16.12 -26.86 -0.35
N GLU A 90 16.63 -25.64 -0.23
CA GLU A 90 17.02 -25.04 1.04
C GLU A 90 15.82 -24.67 1.92
N LEU A 91 14.60 -24.58 1.36
CA LEU A 91 13.44 -24.06 2.07
C LEU A 91 12.76 -25.14 2.93
N GLN A 92 12.46 -24.77 4.17
CA GLN A 92 11.74 -25.60 5.14
C GLN A 92 10.52 -24.86 5.70
N LEU A 93 9.46 -25.61 6.04
CA LEU A 93 8.29 -25.03 6.71
C LEU A 93 8.56 -24.82 8.21
N PRO A 94 8.08 -23.72 8.81
CA PRO A 94 8.11 -23.54 10.25
C PRO A 94 7.49 -24.73 11.00
N GLY A 95 8.12 -25.15 12.09
CA GLY A 95 7.70 -26.31 12.90
C GLY A 95 8.36 -27.63 12.49
N GLN A 96 9.07 -27.68 11.36
CA GLN A 96 9.92 -28.81 10.97
C GLN A 96 11.37 -28.54 11.37
N PRO A 97 12.17 -29.57 11.73
CA PRO A 97 13.59 -29.38 11.99
C PRO A 97 14.33 -28.95 10.70
N LEU A 98 15.32 -28.06 10.85
CA LEU A 98 16.21 -27.70 9.75
C LEU A 98 17.22 -28.82 9.51
N GLY A 99 17.30 -29.28 8.27
CA GLY A 99 18.44 -30.05 7.78
C GLY A 99 19.66 -29.17 7.53
N ASP A 100 20.74 -29.79 7.06
CA ASP A 100 21.96 -29.07 6.71
C ASP A 100 21.71 -28.11 5.53
N GLY A 101 22.20 -26.87 5.65
CA GLY A 101 21.99 -25.82 4.66
C GLY A 101 20.55 -25.29 4.52
N GLN A 102 19.58 -25.80 5.29
CA GLN A 102 18.19 -25.37 5.19
C GLN A 102 17.89 -24.09 5.98
N ILE A 103 16.93 -23.33 5.48
CA ILE A 103 16.37 -22.12 6.08
C ILE A 103 14.84 -22.18 6.04
N TYR A 104 14.17 -21.47 6.95
CA TYR A 104 12.71 -21.38 6.90
C TYR A 104 12.24 -20.43 5.80
N ASP A 105 11.17 -20.83 5.10
CA ASP A 105 10.52 -19.99 4.08
C ASP A 105 9.75 -18.82 4.72
N THR A 106 10.37 -17.64 4.66
CA THR A 106 9.83 -16.41 5.25
C THR A 106 9.25 -15.45 4.22
N ASN A 107 9.76 -15.44 2.99
CA ASN A 107 9.31 -14.51 1.95
C ASN A 107 7.87 -14.81 1.54
N ARG A 108 7.52 -16.09 1.36
CA ARG A 108 6.16 -16.46 0.99
C ARG A 108 5.14 -16.02 2.03
N LEU A 109 5.48 -16.19 3.31
CA LEU A 109 4.67 -15.70 4.43
C LEU A 109 4.54 -14.18 4.41
N ALA A 110 5.65 -13.45 4.24
CA ALA A 110 5.63 -11.99 4.19
C ALA A 110 4.74 -11.47 3.05
N VAL A 111 4.90 -12.01 1.84
CA VAL A 111 4.09 -11.66 0.66
C VAL A 111 2.61 -12.00 0.90
N HIS A 112 2.32 -13.20 1.41
CA HIS A 112 0.96 -13.62 1.72
C HIS A 112 0.24 -12.63 2.65
N LEU A 113 0.90 -12.25 3.76
CA LEU A 113 0.34 -11.31 4.73
C LEU A 113 0.11 -9.92 4.12
N MET A 114 1.06 -9.42 3.32
CA MET A 114 0.91 -8.12 2.65
C MET A 114 -0.24 -8.16 1.62
N LEU A 115 -0.39 -9.23 0.84
CA LEU A 115 -1.49 -9.39 -0.11
C LEU A 115 -2.86 -9.43 0.60
N GLN A 116 -2.96 -10.15 1.72
CA GLN A 116 -4.18 -10.19 2.53
C GLN A 116 -4.53 -8.80 3.07
N GLN A 117 -3.53 -8.06 3.56
CA GLN A 117 -3.74 -6.68 3.98
C GLN A 117 -4.24 -5.81 2.81
N LEU A 118 -3.68 -5.96 1.62
CA LEU A 118 -4.15 -5.23 0.43
C LEU A 118 -5.56 -5.63 -0.03
N GLY A 119 -6.20 -6.62 0.61
CA GLY A 119 -7.57 -7.03 0.31
C GLY A 119 -7.68 -7.98 -0.88
N TYR A 120 -6.56 -8.54 -1.34
CA TYR A 120 -6.53 -9.53 -2.41
C TYR A 120 -6.95 -10.93 -1.92
N GLU A 121 -7.43 -11.74 -2.87
CA GLU A 121 -7.67 -13.16 -2.66
C GLU A 121 -6.37 -13.92 -2.93
N VAL A 122 -5.79 -14.55 -1.91
CA VAL A 122 -4.46 -15.16 -2.01
C VAL A 122 -4.58 -16.68 -2.16
N ILE A 123 -3.99 -17.21 -3.23
CA ILE A 123 -3.90 -18.64 -3.51
C ILE A 123 -2.46 -19.08 -3.22
N ASN A 124 -2.24 -19.69 -2.05
CA ASN A 124 -0.90 -20.08 -1.60
C ASN A 124 -0.60 -21.52 -2.00
N LEU A 125 0.30 -21.70 -2.98
CA LEU A 125 0.66 -23.03 -3.51
C LEU A 125 1.81 -23.70 -2.76
N GLY A 126 2.34 -23.06 -1.71
CA GLY A 126 3.37 -23.66 -0.86
C GLY A 126 4.79 -23.50 -1.41
N ILE A 127 5.65 -24.42 -0.96
CA ILE A 127 7.02 -24.58 -1.47
C ILE A 127 6.95 -25.62 -2.58
N ILE A 128 7.26 -25.20 -3.80
CA ILE A 128 7.38 -26.09 -4.95
C ILE A 128 8.80 -26.70 -4.92
N PRO A 129 8.94 -28.02 -5.07
CA PRO A 129 10.26 -28.64 -5.17
C PRO A 129 11.05 -28.12 -6.37
N ASP A 130 12.38 -28.12 -6.30
CA ASP A 130 13.26 -27.74 -7.41
C ASP A 130 13.33 -28.85 -8.49
N ASP A 131 12.17 -29.11 -9.10
CA ASP A 131 11.95 -30.08 -10.15
C ASP A 131 11.27 -29.39 -11.34
N PRO A 132 11.84 -29.44 -12.56
CA PRO A 132 11.32 -28.71 -13.70
C PRO A 132 9.86 -29.05 -14.06
N ALA A 133 9.46 -30.31 -13.91
CA ALA A 133 8.10 -30.74 -14.24
C ALA A 133 7.11 -30.19 -13.20
N LYS A 134 7.42 -30.31 -11.90
CA LYS A 134 6.58 -29.76 -10.83
C LYS A 134 6.48 -28.24 -10.89
N LEU A 135 7.57 -27.56 -11.22
CA LEU A 135 7.60 -26.11 -11.35
C LEU A 135 6.76 -25.65 -12.54
N ARG A 136 6.83 -26.36 -13.67
CA ARG A 136 5.95 -26.12 -14.82
C ARG A 136 4.48 -26.30 -14.46
N ASP A 137 4.14 -27.41 -13.81
CA ASP A 137 2.75 -27.70 -13.40
C ASP A 137 2.23 -26.63 -12.43
N ALA A 138 3.05 -26.18 -11.48
CA ALA A 138 2.70 -25.12 -10.55
C ALA A 138 2.43 -23.78 -11.26
N PHE A 139 3.23 -23.42 -12.28
CA PHE A 139 2.98 -22.23 -13.09
C PHE A 139 1.68 -22.32 -13.88
N ILE A 140 1.41 -23.47 -14.51
CA ILE A 140 0.18 -23.69 -15.28
C ILE A 140 -1.05 -23.60 -14.38
N ASP A 141 -1.02 -24.26 -13.21
CA ASP A 141 -2.12 -24.21 -12.24
C ASP A 141 -2.32 -22.78 -11.70
N ALA A 142 -1.23 -22.09 -11.36
CA ALA A 142 -1.29 -20.70 -10.90
C ALA A 142 -1.90 -19.75 -11.94
N ASP A 143 -1.50 -19.87 -13.21
CA ASP A 143 -1.97 -19.01 -14.31
C ASP A 143 -3.47 -19.19 -14.60
N GLN A 144 -4.00 -20.40 -14.42
CA GLN A 144 -5.43 -20.70 -14.65
C GLN A 144 -6.36 -20.12 -13.59
N GLN A 145 -5.85 -19.86 -12.38
CA GLN A 145 -6.67 -19.46 -11.23
C GLN A 145 -6.39 -18.05 -10.71
N ALA A 146 -5.33 -17.38 -11.15
CA ALA A 146 -4.95 -16.07 -10.64
C ALA A 146 -4.88 -15.00 -11.74
N ASP A 147 -5.08 -13.75 -11.33
CA ASP A 147 -4.81 -12.58 -12.17
C ASP A 147 -3.31 -12.23 -12.14
N VAL A 148 -2.64 -12.57 -11.03
CA VAL A 148 -1.21 -12.36 -10.80
C VAL A 148 -0.58 -13.60 -10.16
N VAL A 149 0.58 -14.01 -10.66
CA VAL A 149 1.41 -15.08 -10.10
C VAL A 149 2.69 -14.47 -9.53
N ILE A 150 2.99 -14.76 -8.27
CA ILE A 150 4.17 -14.27 -7.57
C ILE A 150 5.04 -15.44 -7.13
N SER A 151 6.29 -15.44 -7.58
CA SER A 151 7.33 -16.24 -6.94
C SER A 151 7.99 -15.41 -5.85
N SER A 152 7.90 -15.82 -4.59
CA SER A 152 8.45 -15.07 -3.44
C SER A 152 9.96 -15.26 -3.25
N GLY A 153 10.57 -16.12 -4.07
CA GLY A 153 12.00 -16.43 -4.09
C GLY A 153 12.31 -17.34 -5.28
N GLY A 154 13.55 -17.79 -5.41
CA GLY A 154 13.91 -18.80 -6.43
C GLY A 154 13.95 -18.32 -7.89
N VAL A 155 13.64 -17.05 -8.19
CA VAL A 155 13.80 -16.49 -9.54
C VAL A 155 15.14 -15.74 -9.59
N SER A 156 16.19 -16.42 -10.05
CA SER A 156 17.54 -15.88 -10.12
C SER A 156 17.92 -15.46 -11.55
N VAL A 157 18.98 -14.64 -11.64
CA VAL A 157 19.66 -14.29 -12.89
C VAL A 157 20.89 -15.17 -13.15
N GLY A 158 21.02 -16.27 -12.41
CA GLY A 158 22.13 -17.23 -12.54
C GLY A 158 21.98 -18.13 -13.77
N GLU A 159 23.10 -18.65 -14.27
CA GLU A 159 23.16 -19.40 -15.55
C GLU A 159 22.57 -20.82 -15.52
N ALA A 160 22.03 -21.28 -14.38
CA ALA A 160 21.52 -22.63 -14.21
C ALA A 160 20.17 -22.69 -13.49
N ASP A 161 19.24 -21.78 -13.83
CA ASP A 161 17.93 -21.70 -13.20
C ASP A 161 16.84 -22.24 -14.13
N TYR A 162 16.32 -23.44 -13.85
CA TYR A 162 15.20 -24.05 -14.58
C TYR A 162 13.98 -23.13 -14.63
N THR A 163 13.80 -22.29 -13.60
CA THR A 163 12.73 -21.30 -13.52
C THR A 163 12.77 -20.33 -14.69
N LYS A 164 13.96 -19.90 -15.12
CA LYS A 164 14.10 -18.97 -16.24
C LYS A 164 13.64 -19.62 -17.55
N THR A 165 14.11 -20.82 -17.84
CA THR A 165 13.73 -21.57 -19.05
C THR A 165 12.22 -21.81 -19.09
N ILE A 166 11.63 -22.25 -17.97
CA ILE A 166 10.18 -22.49 -17.88
C ILE A 166 9.39 -21.19 -18.07
N LEU A 167 9.84 -20.08 -17.49
CA LEU A 167 9.21 -18.77 -17.66
C LEU A 167 9.29 -18.26 -19.11
N GLU A 168 10.40 -18.47 -19.81
CA GLU A 168 10.57 -18.14 -21.23
C GLU A 168 9.68 -19.01 -22.15
N GLU A 169 9.36 -20.24 -21.74
CA GLU A 169 8.45 -21.13 -22.47
C GLU A 169 6.97 -20.83 -22.21
N LEU A 170 6.62 -20.41 -20.99
CA LEU A 170 5.23 -20.19 -20.57
C LEU A 170 4.73 -18.76 -20.78
N GLY A 171 5.62 -17.80 -21.08
CA GLY A 171 5.23 -16.41 -21.26
C GLY A 171 6.33 -15.47 -21.73
N GLU A 172 5.98 -14.19 -21.78
CA GLU A 172 6.88 -13.09 -22.17
C GLU A 172 7.40 -12.40 -20.91
N ILE A 173 8.53 -12.89 -20.37
CA ILE A 173 9.07 -12.43 -19.09
C ILE A 173 10.36 -11.64 -19.27
N GLY A 174 10.37 -10.40 -18.78
CA GLY A 174 11.56 -9.56 -18.70
C GLY A 174 12.31 -9.76 -17.38
N PHE A 175 13.63 -9.89 -17.46
CA PHE A 175 14.51 -10.00 -16.29
C PHE A 175 15.31 -8.72 -16.10
N TRP A 176 14.99 -7.97 -15.05
CA TRP A 176 15.47 -6.61 -14.83
C TRP A 176 16.58 -6.58 -13.79
N LYS A 177 17.56 -5.69 -14.01
CA LYS A 177 18.57 -5.31 -13.03
C LYS A 177 18.31 -3.87 -12.61
N LEU A 178 17.47 -3.71 -11.60
CA LEU A 178 16.99 -2.43 -11.12
C LEU A 178 18.10 -1.64 -10.42
N ALA A 179 18.11 -0.33 -10.63
CA ALA A 179 18.97 0.61 -9.90
C ALA A 179 18.38 0.95 -8.52
N ILE A 180 18.03 -0.09 -7.74
CA ILE A 180 17.51 0.01 -6.38
C ILE A 180 18.37 -0.81 -5.43
N LYS A 181 18.35 -0.45 -4.14
CA LYS A 181 18.99 -1.24 -3.09
C LYS A 181 18.17 -1.16 -1.81
N PRO A 182 17.82 -2.28 -1.17
CA PRO A 182 17.96 -3.66 -1.66
C PRO A 182 16.98 -3.96 -2.82
N GLY A 183 17.13 -5.11 -3.51
CA GLY A 183 16.20 -5.53 -4.59
C GLY A 183 16.69 -5.37 -6.04
N LYS A 184 17.97 -5.66 -6.33
CA LYS A 184 18.52 -5.50 -7.70
C LYS A 184 17.80 -6.37 -8.76
N PRO A 185 17.64 -7.70 -8.60
CA PRO A 185 16.95 -8.50 -9.61
C PRO A 185 15.44 -8.48 -9.39
N PHE A 186 14.69 -8.38 -10.49
CA PHE A 186 13.24 -8.49 -10.52
C PHE A 186 12.81 -9.08 -11.87
N ALA A 187 11.92 -10.07 -11.85
CA ALA A 187 11.32 -10.59 -13.07
C ALA A 187 9.87 -10.11 -13.17
N PHE A 188 9.48 -9.65 -14.35
CA PHE A 188 8.12 -9.20 -14.61
C PHE A 188 7.73 -9.45 -16.05
N GLY A 189 6.50 -9.88 -16.26
CA GLY A 189 5.97 -10.10 -17.59
C GLY A 189 4.61 -10.77 -17.57
N LYS A 190 4.22 -11.30 -18.72
CA LYS A 190 2.89 -11.87 -18.92
C LYS A 190 2.98 -13.37 -19.19
N LEU A 191 2.21 -14.15 -18.44
CA LEU A 191 1.92 -15.57 -18.70
C LEU A 191 0.75 -15.66 -19.69
N SER A 192 0.13 -16.83 -19.86
CA SER A 192 -0.95 -16.97 -20.85
C SER A 192 -2.20 -16.17 -20.44
N SER A 193 -2.57 -16.19 -19.15
CA SER A 193 -3.75 -15.47 -18.62
C SER A 193 -3.46 -14.47 -17.50
N SER A 194 -2.28 -14.50 -16.89
CA SER A 194 -1.94 -13.70 -15.71
C SER A 194 -0.66 -12.87 -15.88
N TRP A 195 -0.45 -11.92 -14.95
CA TRP A 195 0.83 -11.24 -14.82
C TRP A 195 1.76 -12.01 -13.88
N PHE A 196 3.05 -12.04 -14.18
CA PHE A 196 4.06 -12.68 -13.34
C PHE A 196 4.97 -11.64 -12.67
N CYS A 197 5.25 -11.86 -11.38
CA CYS A 197 6.23 -11.10 -10.59
C CYS A 197 7.18 -12.06 -9.87
N GLY A 198 8.45 -12.08 -10.28
CA GLY A 198 9.51 -12.84 -9.61
C GLY A 198 10.30 -11.97 -8.65
N LEU A 199 10.19 -12.26 -7.35
CA LEU A 199 10.89 -11.53 -6.29
C LEU A 199 12.28 -12.13 -6.02
N PRO A 200 13.24 -11.30 -5.58
CA PRO A 200 14.56 -11.80 -5.15
C PRO A 200 14.46 -12.69 -3.91
N GLY A 201 15.32 -13.71 -3.80
CA GLY A 201 15.30 -14.65 -2.66
C GLY A 201 15.69 -14.05 -1.31
N ASN A 202 16.44 -12.94 -1.27
CA ASN A 202 16.81 -12.29 -0.02
C ASN A 202 15.57 -11.61 0.63
N PRO A 203 15.25 -11.88 1.92
CA PRO A 203 14.00 -11.41 2.53
C PRO A 203 13.77 -9.90 2.51
N VAL A 204 14.81 -9.11 2.83
CA VAL A 204 14.68 -7.65 2.81
C VAL A 204 14.47 -7.16 1.37
N SER A 205 15.20 -7.75 0.42
CA SER A 205 15.06 -7.43 -1.00
C SER A 205 13.66 -7.77 -1.52
N ALA A 206 13.12 -8.94 -1.16
CA ALA A 206 11.80 -9.40 -1.57
C ALA A 206 10.72 -8.43 -1.11
N THR A 207 10.74 -8.09 0.19
CA THR A 207 9.76 -7.17 0.79
C THR A 207 9.85 -5.76 0.20
N VAL A 208 11.06 -5.20 0.04
CA VAL A 208 11.20 -3.88 -0.60
C VAL A 208 10.70 -3.92 -2.04
N THR A 209 11.06 -4.95 -2.81
CA THR A 209 10.64 -5.09 -4.21
C THR A 209 9.12 -5.21 -4.32
N PHE A 210 8.51 -6.05 -3.48
CA PHE A 210 7.05 -6.18 -3.41
C PHE A 210 6.39 -4.84 -3.09
N CYS A 211 6.82 -4.16 -2.01
CA CYS A 211 6.20 -2.90 -1.59
C CYS A 211 6.32 -1.80 -2.64
N GLN A 212 7.43 -1.73 -3.36
CA GLN A 212 7.70 -0.63 -4.27
C GLN A 212 7.18 -0.90 -5.69
N LEU A 213 7.14 -2.16 -6.13
CA LEU A 213 6.87 -2.51 -7.54
C LEU A 213 5.64 -3.40 -7.74
N VAL A 214 5.18 -4.12 -6.71
CA VAL A 214 4.02 -5.02 -6.84
C VAL A 214 2.80 -4.43 -6.16
N ALA A 215 2.95 -3.93 -4.93
CA ALA A 215 1.85 -3.35 -4.16
C ALA A 215 1.29 -2.06 -4.77
N THR A 216 2.15 -1.22 -5.37
CA THR A 216 1.75 0.08 -5.94
C THR A 216 0.97 -0.07 -7.26
N PRO A 217 1.45 -0.81 -8.28
CA PRO A 217 0.76 -0.85 -9.58
C PRO A 217 -0.50 -1.72 -9.59
N ALA A 218 -0.57 -2.73 -8.71
CA ALA A 218 -1.73 -3.60 -8.60
C ALA A 218 -2.99 -2.84 -8.12
N GLY A 219 -2.84 -1.80 -7.29
CA GLY A 219 -3.96 -0.94 -6.92
C GLY A 219 -4.46 -0.09 -8.11
N GLU A 220 -3.54 0.62 -8.77
CA GLU A 220 -3.87 1.58 -9.84
C GLU A 220 -4.42 0.90 -11.11
N THR A 221 -3.86 -0.25 -11.50
CA THR A 221 -4.29 -0.98 -12.71
C THR A 221 -5.67 -1.62 -12.56
N LEU A 222 -6.12 -1.83 -11.32
CA LEU A 222 -7.38 -2.51 -11.00
C LEU A 222 -8.46 -1.55 -10.48
N GLY A 223 -8.29 -0.25 -10.75
CA GLY A 223 -9.25 0.79 -10.39
C GLY A 223 -9.34 1.06 -8.89
N GLN A 224 -8.46 0.46 -8.08
CA GLN A 224 -8.29 0.84 -6.69
C GLN A 224 -7.40 2.08 -6.67
N ALA A 225 -8.02 3.25 -6.85
CA ALA A 225 -7.36 4.52 -6.62
C ALA A 225 -6.92 4.55 -5.15
N ARG A 226 -5.71 4.07 -4.88
CA ARG A 226 -5.09 4.20 -3.57
C ARG A 226 -4.76 5.69 -3.46
N PRO A 227 -5.12 6.39 -2.36
CA PRO A 227 -4.52 7.68 -2.10
C PRO A 227 -3.01 7.44 -2.12
N ALA A 228 -2.33 8.07 -3.09
CA ALA A 228 -0.89 7.94 -3.31
C ALA A 228 -0.24 7.88 -1.93
N SER A 229 0.42 6.74 -1.62
CA SER A 229 0.94 6.42 -0.29
C SER A 229 1.40 7.71 0.36
N GLY A 230 0.58 8.22 1.30
CA GLY A 230 0.62 9.63 1.66
C GLY A 230 2.05 9.99 1.95
N ALA A 231 2.69 10.74 1.05
CA ALA A 231 3.84 11.52 1.47
C ALA A 231 3.26 12.29 2.66
N PRO A 232 3.81 12.14 3.88
CA PRO A 232 3.31 12.92 4.99
C PRO A 232 3.19 14.35 4.50
N PRO A 233 2.08 15.06 4.83
CA PRO A 233 1.88 16.43 4.38
C PRO A 233 3.20 17.16 4.54
N ALA A 234 3.59 17.94 3.52
CA ALA A 234 4.85 18.67 3.47
C ALA A 234 4.99 19.58 4.71
N GLY A 235 5.38 18.97 5.82
CA GLY A 235 5.73 19.53 7.10
C GLY A 235 7.25 19.56 7.21
N PRO A 236 7.76 20.28 8.21
CA PRO A 236 9.00 21.03 8.14
C PRO A 236 10.22 20.14 7.90
N ARG A 237 11.28 20.77 7.39
CA ARG A 237 12.54 20.20 6.90
C ARG A 237 12.90 18.86 7.54
N ARG A 238 12.99 17.83 6.69
CA ARG A 238 13.45 16.50 7.09
C ARG A 238 14.96 16.54 7.29
N HIS A 239 15.42 16.48 8.54
CA HIS A 239 16.84 16.33 8.83
C HIS A 239 17.26 14.86 8.60
N ALA A 240 18.16 14.67 7.65
CA ALA A 240 18.82 13.39 7.41
C ALA A 240 19.83 13.08 8.53
N PRO A 241 20.07 11.81 8.88
CA PRO A 241 21.16 11.46 9.81
C PRO A 241 22.52 11.93 9.28
N GLU A 242 23.40 12.39 10.18
CA GLU A 242 24.75 12.93 9.86
C GLU A 242 25.66 11.97 9.08
N LYS A 243 25.40 10.66 9.12
CA LYS A 243 26.18 9.63 8.42
C LYS A 243 25.26 8.60 7.78
N VAL A 244 24.99 8.76 6.48
CA VAL A 244 24.39 7.71 5.66
C VAL A 244 25.41 7.29 4.60
N ALA A 245 25.93 6.07 4.72
CA ALA A 245 26.82 5.48 3.72
C ALA A 245 26.03 5.03 2.49
N TRP A 246 26.53 5.35 1.30
CA TRP A 246 25.95 5.01 0.01
C TRP A 246 26.16 3.53 -0.37
N PRO A 247 25.28 2.87 -1.16
CA PRO A 247 23.90 3.24 -1.49
C PRO A 247 22.90 2.70 -0.48
N PRO A 248 21.80 3.45 -0.26
CA PRO A 248 20.60 2.80 0.26
C PRO A 248 19.21 3.37 -0.05
N ARG A 249 18.24 2.46 -0.15
CA ARG A 249 16.86 2.62 0.35
C ARG A 249 16.74 1.78 1.62
N PHE A 250 16.29 2.38 2.72
CA PHE A 250 16.30 1.79 4.06
C PHE A 250 14.96 1.94 4.74
N SER A 251 14.61 1.03 5.65
CA SER A 251 13.57 1.28 6.64
C SER A 251 14.10 2.24 7.71
N ALA A 252 13.31 3.23 8.09
CA ALA A 252 13.64 4.27 9.05
C ALA A 252 12.50 4.49 10.03
N ARG A 253 12.81 5.06 11.19
CA ARG A 253 11.83 5.42 12.21
C ARG A 253 11.69 6.93 12.27
N TYR A 254 10.45 7.42 12.23
CA TYR A 254 10.13 8.78 12.66
C TYR A 254 10.21 8.91 14.18
N SER A 255 10.83 10.00 14.63
CA SER A 255 10.65 10.48 16.00
C SER A 255 10.16 11.92 15.92
N ALA A 256 8.91 12.14 16.32
CA ALA A 256 8.38 13.48 16.62
C ALA A 256 8.96 13.89 17.97
N ALA A 257 10.18 14.42 17.96
CA ALA A 257 10.87 14.81 19.18
C ALA A 257 11.77 16.04 19.00
N HIS A 258 11.58 16.84 17.94
CA HIS A 258 12.20 18.16 17.93
C HIS A 258 11.33 19.10 18.79
N PRO A 259 11.93 19.87 19.72
CA PRO A 259 11.22 20.86 20.54
C PRO A 259 10.36 21.85 19.73
N ASP A 260 10.71 22.05 18.46
CA ASP A 260 10.04 23.02 17.56
C ASP A 260 8.87 22.40 16.76
N GLY A 261 8.49 21.15 17.02
CA GLY A 261 7.43 20.45 16.30
C GLY A 261 7.86 19.85 14.95
N GLU A 262 9.18 19.78 14.69
CA GLU A 262 9.71 19.21 13.45
C GLU A 262 9.76 17.67 13.45
N LEU A 263 9.53 17.08 12.27
CA LEU A 263 9.65 15.63 12.05
C LEU A 263 11.11 15.26 11.74
N VAL A 264 11.73 14.52 12.65
CA VAL A 264 13.09 14.01 12.48
C VAL A 264 13.04 12.52 12.12
N VAL A 265 13.88 12.13 11.16
CA VAL A 265 13.99 10.74 10.69
C VAL A 265 15.30 10.14 11.18
N ASN A 266 15.21 9.04 11.91
CA ASN A 266 16.36 8.29 12.41
C ASN A 266 16.51 6.95 11.67
N THR A 267 17.75 6.53 11.46
CA THR A 267 18.05 5.18 10.98
C THR A 267 17.60 4.14 12.01
N THR A 268 17.17 2.96 11.56
CA THR A 268 16.85 1.82 12.45
C THR A 268 18.10 1.07 12.94
N GLY A 269 19.30 1.61 12.73
CA GLY A 269 20.57 0.97 13.04
C GLY A 269 21.19 0.31 11.81
N HIS A 270 21.62 -0.96 11.94
CA HIS A 270 22.27 -1.70 10.85
C HIS A 270 21.30 -1.94 9.68
N GLN A 271 21.79 -1.82 8.45
CA GLN A 271 20.95 -1.84 7.25
C GLN A 271 21.37 -2.89 6.20
N GLY A 272 22.14 -3.88 6.63
CA GLY A 272 22.44 -5.02 5.78
C GLY A 272 21.16 -5.80 5.46
N SER A 273 21.01 -6.25 4.22
CA SER A 273 19.84 -7.04 3.78
C SER A 273 19.78 -8.44 4.40
N HIS A 274 20.76 -8.81 5.23
CA HIS A 274 20.77 -10.03 6.02
C HIS A 274 19.94 -9.91 7.32
N ILE A 275 19.41 -8.72 7.65
CA ILE A 275 18.65 -8.47 8.88
C ILE A 275 17.25 -7.93 8.53
N PHE A 276 16.20 -8.64 8.96
CA PHE A 276 14.81 -8.24 8.71
C PHE A 276 14.23 -7.30 9.79
N SER A 277 14.86 -7.21 10.97
CA SER A 277 14.35 -6.44 12.12
C SER A 277 14.18 -4.95 11.85
N SER A 278 14.84 -4.42 10.82
CA SER A 278 14.72 -3.02 10.41
C SER A 278 13.29 -2.65 10.03
N PHE A 279 12.47 -3.58 9.51
CA PHE A 279 11.05 -3.36 9.23
C PHE A 279 10.18 -3.28 10.50
N SER A 280 10.56 -3.99 11.56
CA SER A 280 9.87 -3.89 12.86
C SER A 280 10.27 -2.62 13.61
N LEU A 281 11.53 -2.21 13.48
CA LEU A 281 12.04 -1.00 14.11
C LEU A 281 11.59 0.26 13.35
N GLY A 282 11.40 0.21 12.04
CA GLY A 282 11.02 1.35 11.21
C GLY A 282 9.51 1.51 11.03
N ASN A 283 9.12 2.68 10.53
CA ASN A 283 7.77 3.02 10.10
C ASN A 283 7.74 3.82 8.79
N CYS A 284 8.87 3.93 8.08
CA CYS A 284 8.92 4.52 6.74
C CYS A 284 10.16 4.04 5.97
N PHE A 285 10.24 4.36 4.69
CA PHE A 285 11.47 4.21 3.91
C PHE A 285 12.20 5.55 3.75
N ILE A 286 13.51 5.62 4.03
CA ILE A 286 14.35 6.73 3.56
C ILE A 286 14.66 6.49 2.09
N VAL A 287 14.12 7.35 1.23
CA VAL A 287 14.43 7.37 -0.21
C VAL A 287 15.48 8.46 -0.46
N LEU A 288 16.63 8.05 -0.97
CA LEU A 288 17.71 8.95 -1.38
C LEU A 288 17.77 9.04 -2.89
N ASP A 289 17.89 10.26 -3.40
CA ASP A 289 18.03 10.54 -4.82
C ASP A 289 19.39 10.03 -5.34
N VAL A 290 19.34 9.33 -6.48
CA VAL A 290 20.49 8.75 -7.17
C VAL A 290 21.44 9.85 -7.69
N SER A 291 20.92 11.01 -8.07
CA SER A 291 21.69 12.14 -8.60
C SER A 291 22.51 12.87 -7.52
N ALA A 292 21.91 13.08 -6.34
CA ALA A 292 22.58 13.71 -5.19
C ALA A 292 23.75 12.88 -4.65
N ALA A 293 23.72 11.56 -4.86
CA ALA A 293 24.75 10.65 -4.39
C ALA A 293 25.97 10.56 -5.31
N MET A 294 25.79 10.62 -6.63
CA MET A 294 26.93 10.70 -7.56
C MET A 294 27.71 12.00 -7.41
N LEU A 295 27.03 13.11 -7.09
CA LEU A 295 27.65 14.40 -6.80
C LEU A 295 28.53 14.39 -5.53
N LYS A 296 28.20 13.60 -4.50
CA LYS A 296 29.03 13.45 -3.30
C LYS A 296 30.35 12.75 -3.56
N GLN A 297 30.34 11.74 -4.43
CA GLN A 297 31.54 10.98 -4.79
C GLN A 297 32.50 11.81 -5.66
N ALA A 298 31.97 12.79 -6.40
CA ALA A 298 32.75 13.70 -7.24
C ALA A 298 33.28 14.95 -6.49
N ASN A 299 32.50 15.55 -5.57
CA ASN A 299 32.79 16.90 -5.07
C ASN A 299 33.10 17.02 -3.56
N GLY A 300 33.10 15.92 -2.79
CA GLY A 300 33.46 15.96 -1.36
C GLY A 300 32.61 16.90 -0.47
N SER A 301 31.46 17.37 -0.96
CA SER A 301 30.65 18.38 -0.28
C SER A 301 29.60 17.74 0.66
N ARG A 302 29.43 18.36 1.84
CA ARG A 302 28.45 17.97 2.87
C ARG A 302 27.08 18.65 2.66
N SER A 303 26.48 18.51 1.47
CA SER A 303 25.05 18.83 1.36
C SER A 303 24.22 17.64 1.89
N ASN A 304 23.25 17.92 2.77
CA ASN A 304 22.30 16.91 3.22
C ASN A 304 21.36 16.56 2.06
N PRO A 305 21.28 15.30 1.62
CA PRO A 305 20.35 14.91 0.58
C PRO A 305 18.92 15.17 1.08
N SER A 306 18.04 15.62 0.18
CA SER A 306 16.61 15.65 0.42
C SER A 306 16.14 14.23 0.73
N VAL A 307 15.70 13.99 1.96
CA VAL A 307 15.12 12.71 2.38
C VAL A 307 13.64 12.76 2.06
N THR A 308 13.18 11.87 1.19
CA THR A 308 11.74 11.62 1.06
C THR A 308 11.42 10.36 1.84
N CYS A 309 10.40 10.42 2.68
CA CYS A 309 9.90 9.23 3.35
C CYS A 309 8.63 8.76 2.67
N LEU A 310 8.67 7.51 2.20
CA LEU A 310 7.49 6.79 1.76
C LEU A 310 6.94 5.98 2.93
N GLY A 311 5.62 5.92 3.06
CA GLY A 311 4.98 5.02 4.03
C GLY A 311 5.43 3.58 3.82
N GLY A 312 5.57 2.83 4.92
CA GLY A 312 5.83 1.40 4.86
C GLY A 312 4.64 0.63 4.27
N CYS A 313 4.85 -0.62 3.84
CA CYS A 313 3.73 -1.51 3.49
C CYS A 313 2.72 -1.70 4.64
N ASN A 314 3.16 -1.43 5.88
CA ASN A 314 2.37 -1.61 7.09
C ASN A 314 1.60 -0.34 7.51
N ASP A 315 1.76 0.78 6.80
CA ASP A 315 1.07 2.03 7.13
C ASP A 315 -0.34 2.00 6.52
N ARG A 316 -1.31 1.65 7.38
CA ARG A 316 -2.71 2.05 7.25
C ARG A 316 -3.10 2.86 8.47
#